data_AF-A0A842RVF8-F1
#
_entry.id   AF-A0A842RVF8-F1
#
_cell.length_a   1.000
_cell.length_b   1.000
_cell.length_c   1.000
_cell.angle_alpha   90.00
_cell.angle_beta   90.00
_cell.angle_gamma   90.00
#
_symmetry.space_group_name_H-M   'P 1'
#
loop_
_entity.id
_entity.type
_entity.pdbx_description
1 polymer ?
#
loop_
_entity_poly.entity_id
_entity_poly.type
_entity_poly.pdbx_seq_one_letter_code
_entity_poly.pdbx_strand_id
1 'polypeptide(L)'
;MCEFKVKDLSDGAQLAEEIVVLSYSEDHELLLKDILGVSEKMDSALIYDVDTLDQTCSLIQHPLVNPFLTLIKKITQNQVEKSDIKALQEGLEELKKELE
;
A
#
# COMPACT_ATOMS: atom_id res chain seq x y z
N MET A 1 10.99 -9.13 20.68
CA MET A 1 10.87 -8.25 19.50
C MET A 1 10.05 -9.04 18.50
N CYS A 2 9.04 -8.44 17.87
CA CYS A 2 8.24 -9.12 16.85
C CYS A 2 8.60 -8.46 15.53
N GLU A 3 9.30 -9.19 14.69
CA GLU A 3 9.61 -8.81 13.31
C GLU A 3 8.65 -9.51 12.35
N PHE A 4 8.48 -8.97 11.15
CA PHE A 4 7.59 -9.49 10.13
C PHE A 4 8.34 -9.79 8.83
N LYS A 5 7.95 -10.89 8.18
CA LYS A 5 8.20 -11.15 6.77
C LYS A 5 7.09 -10.49 5.96
N VAL A 6 7.45 -9.59 5.07
CA VAL A 6 6.50 -8.89 4.22
C VAL A 6 6.39 -9.62 2.89
N LYS A 7 5.17 -9.94 2.46
CA LYS A 7 4.89 -10.70 1.24
C LYS A 7 3.88 -10.00 0.35
N ASP A 8 4.06 -10.11 -0.95
CA ASP A 8 3.03 -9.73 -1.92
C ASP A 8 1.90 -10.78 -1.90
N LEU A 9 0.66 -10.32 -1.86
CA LEU A 9 -0.52 -11.20 -1.85
C LEU A 9 -0.76 -11.85 -3.22
N SER A 10 -0.35 -11.22 -4.31
CA SER A 10 -0.65 -11.66 -5.68
C SER A 10 0.12 -12.91 -6.09
N ASP A 11 1.40 -12.99 -5.73
CA ASP A 11 2.30 -14.07 -6.12
C ASP A 11 3.03 -14.74 -4.93
N GLY A 12 2.87 -14.20 -3.71
CA GLY A 12 3.53 -14.71 -2.51
C GLY A 12 5.00 -14.33 -2.40
N ALA A 13 5.53 -13.48 -3.29
CA ALA A 13 6.92 -13.05 -3.27
C ALA A 13 7.26 -12.37 -1.95
N GLN A 14 8.41 -12.71 -1.37
CA GLN A 14 8.91 -12.01 -0.20
C GLN A 14 9.48 -10.66 -0.65
N LEU A 15 8.92 -9.58 -0.10
CA LEU A 15 9.28 -8.21 -0.43
C LEU A 15 10.33 -7.65 0.53
N ALA A 16 10.17 -7.97 1.83
CA ALA A 16 11.09 -7.54 2.87
C ALA A 16 11.12 -8.54 4.04
N GLU A 17 12.15 -8.48 4.85
CA GLU A 17 12.35 -9.32 6.03
C GLU A 17 12.82 -8.46 7.21
N GLU A 18 12.68 -9.00 8.42
CA GLU A 18 13.09 -8.32 9.66
C GLU A 18 12.41 -6.95 9.86
N ILE A 19 11.19 -6.78 9.35
CA ILE A 19 10.46 -5.51 9.45
C ILE A 19 9.82 -5.37 10.84
N VAL A 20 10.08 -4.26 11.51
CA VAL A 20 9.57 -3.96 12.87
C VAL A 20 8.63 -2.76 12.91
N VAL A 21 8.64 -1.90 11.89
CA VAL A 21 7.66 -0.81 11.75
C VAL A 21 7.06 -0.84 10.35
N LEU A 22 5.74 -0.85 10.30
CA LEU A 22 4.94 -0.59 9.10
C LEU A 22 4.13 0.68 9.35
N SER A 23 4.23 1.65 8.46
CA SER A 23 3.50 2.92 8.60
C SER A 23 3.25 3.56 7.24
N TYR A 24 2.30 4.48 7.15
CA TYR A 24 2.07 5.27 5.95
C TYR A 24 2.69 6.66 6.09
N SER A 25 3.31 7.16 5.01
CA SER A 25 3.73 8.55 4.90
C SER A 25 2.53 9.49 4.72
N GLU A 26 2.77 10.81 4.74
CA GLU A 26 1.71 11.79 4.45
C GLU A 26 1.15 11.67 3.04
N ASP A 27 1.99 11.20 2.10
CA ASP A 27 1.70 10.95 0.68
C ASP A 27 1.19 9.52 0.42
N HIS A 28 0.77 8.80 1.47
CA HIS A 28 0.20 7.46 1.38
C HIS A 28 1.13 6.35 0.88
N GLU A 29 2.45 6.59 0.91
CA GLU A 29 3.45 5.56 0.65
C GLU A 29 3.56 4.65 1.87
N LEU A 30 3.63 3.33 1.67
CA LEU A 30 3.92 2.39 2.75
C LEU A 30 5.42 2.41 3.05
N LEU A 31 5.75 2.62 4.32
CA LEU A 31 7.10 2.64 4.85
C LEU A 31 7.35 1.35 5.64
N LEU A 32 8.37 0.61 5.25
CA LEU A 32 8.84 -0.61 5.91
C LEU A 32 10.17 -0.31 6.57
N LYS A 33 10.26 -0.41 7.90
CA LYS A 33 11.51 -0.20 8.63
C LYS A 33 12.00 -1.49 9.27
N ASP A 34 13.24 -1.86 8.96
CA ASP A 34 13.88 -3.06 9.49
C ASP A 34 14.47 -2.85 10.90
N ILE A 35 15.00 -3.93 11.47
CA ILE A 35 15.67 -3.92 12.79
C ILE A 35 16.92 -3.04 12.85
N LEU A 36 17.56 -2.75 11.71
CA LEU A 36 18.73 -1.87 11.62
C LEU A 36 18.32 -0.39 11.49
N GLY A 37 17.03 -0.14 11.30
CA GLY A 37 16.45 1.17 11.12
C GLY A 37 16.49 1.68 9.69
N VAL A 38 16.87 0.85 8.71
CA VAL A 38 16.75 1.16 7.29
C VAL A 38 15.28 1.16 6.91
N SER A 39 14.87 2.16 6.11
CA SER A 39 13.48 2.30 5.67
C SER A 39 13.38 2.14 4.16
N GLU A 40 12.53 1.22 3.73
CA GLU A 40 12.11 1.06 2.34
C GLU A 40 10.74 1.70 2.13
N LYS A 41 10.53 2.27 0.95
CA LYS A 41 9.30 2.94 0.56
C LYS A 41 8.60 2.17 -0.54
N MET A 42 7.29 2.02 -0.42
CA MET A 42 6.44 1.42 -1.44
C MET A 42 5.28 2.35 -1.76
N ASP A 43 5.30 2.93 -2.96
CA ASP A 43 4.41 4.04 -3.33
C ASP A 43 2.93 3.64 -3.38
N SER A 44 2.63 2.42 -3.80
CA SER A 44 1.25 1.96 -4.05
C SER A 44 0.98 0.57 -3.46
N ALA A 45 1.21 0.45 -2.14
CA ALA A 45 1.00 -0.78 -1.39
C ALA A 45 -0.03 -0.62 -0.25
N LEU A 46 -0.92 -1.60 -0.11
CA LEU A 46 -1.92 -1.66 0.95
C LEU A 46 -1.62 -2.85 1.88
N ILE A 47 -1.55 -2.62 3.20
CA ILE A 47 -1.51 -3.73 4.17
C ILE A 47 -2.85 -4.45 4.12
N TYR A 48 -2.83 -5.71 3.73
CA TYR A 48 -4.01 -6.56 3.62
C TYR A 48 -4.26 -7.35 4.91
N ASP A 49 -3.21 -7.98 5.43
CA ASP A 49 -3.28 -8.81 6.63
C ASP A 49 -1.97 -8.77 7.42
N VAL A 50 -2.07 -8.95 8.74
CA VAL A 50 -0.94 -9.03 9.66
C VAL A 50 -1.17 -10.17 10.64
N ASP A 51 -0.36 -11.22 10.51
CA ASP A 51 -0.34 -12.35 11.43
C ASP A 51 0.89 -12.29 12.33
N THR A 52 0.66 -12.07 13.63
CA THR A 52 1.73 -12.00 14.64
C THR A 52 2.22 -13.36 15.12
N LEU A 53 1.43 -14.43 14.97
CA LEU A 53 1.84 -15.80 15.32
C LEU A 53 2.81 -16.32 14.26
N ASP A 54 2.46 -16.10 13.00
CA ASP A 54 3.28 -16.51 11.85
C ASP A 54 4.32 -15.46 11.44
N GLN A 55 4.30 -14.28 12.09
CA GLN A 55 5.20 -13.17 11.82
C GLN A 55 5.20 -12.77 10.33
N THR A 56 4.00 -12.71 9.75
CA THR A 56 3.81 -12.34 8.34
C THR A 56 2.95 -11.11 8.19
N CYS A 57 3.28 -10.29 7.20
CA CYS A 57 2.48 -9.17 6.75
C CYS A 57 2.26 -9.33 5.24
N SER A 58 1.01 -9.42 4.82
CA SER A 58 0.64 -9.53 3.42
C SER A 58 0.21 -8.18 2.87
N LEU A 59 0.75 -7.81 1.71
CA LEU A 59 0.48 -6.54 1.04
C LEU A 59 -0.20 -6.76 -0.31
N ILE A 60 -1.05 -5.83 -0.70
CA ILE A 60 -1.51 -5.68 -2.08
C ILE A 60 -0.73 -4.54 -2.72
N GLN A 61 0.00 -4.81 -3.80
CA GLN A 61 0.63 -3.78 -4.62
C GLN A 61 -0.19 -3.55 -5.89
N HIS A 62 -0.66 -2.32 -6.08
CA HIS A 62 -1.37 -1.96 -7.30
C HIS A 62 -1.32 -0.46 -7.52
N PRO A 63 -1.06 0.05 -8.75
CA PRO A 63 -0.98 1.50 -9.03
C PRO A 63 -2.21 2.32 -8.58
N LEU A 64 -3.38 1.68 -8.47
CA LEU A 64 -4.62 2.33 -8.00
C LEU A 64 -4.72 2.48 -6.47
N VAL A 65 -3.88 1.80 -5.69
CA VAL A 65 -3.91 1.87 -4.22
C VAL A 65 -3.68 3.30 -3.74
N ASN A 66 -2.61 3.97 -4.20
CA ASN A 66 -2.31 5.32 -3.74
C ASN A 66 -3.38 6.35 -4.16
N PRO A 67 -3.82 6.42 -5.43
CA PRO A 67 -4.95 7.26 -5.84
C PRO A 67 -6.21 7.00 -5.00
N PHE A 68 -6.51 5.74 -4.69
CA PHE A 68 -7.65 5.39 -3.85
C PHE A 68 -7.50 5.88 -2.41
N LEU A 69 -6.36 5.62 -1.75
CA LEU A 69 -6.10 6.09 -0.39
C LEU A 69 -6.12 7.61 -0.28
N THR A 70 -5.53 8.29 -1.27
CA THR A 70 -5.55 9.75 -1.41
C THR A 70 -6.99 10.27 -1.50
N LEU A 71 -7.80 9.67 -2.36
CA LEU A 71 -9.21 10.05 -2.52
C LEU A 71 -9.99 9.86 -1.22
N ILE A 72 -9.85 8.70 -0.55
CA ILE A 72 -10.54 8.42 0.72
C ILE A 72 -10.16 9.40 1.82
N LYS A 73 -8.87 9.76 1.94
CA LYS A 73 -8.42 10.77 2.92
C LYS A 73 -9.05 12.14 2.63
N LYS A 74 -9.01 12.60 1.38
CA LYS A 74 -9.60 13.89 1.00
C LYS A 74 -11.11 13.93 1.20
N ILE A 75 -11.83 12.83 0.93
CA ILE A 75 -13.25 12.70 1.24
C ILE A 75 -13.47 12.84 2.75
N THR A 76 -12.70 12.10 3.55
CA THR A 76 -12.82 12.13 5.02
C THR A 76 -12.54 13.52 5.60
N GLN A 77 -11.67 14.30 4.95
CA GLN A 77 -11.33 15.66 5.34
C GLN A 77 -12.27 16.74 4.77
N ASN A 78 -13.29 16.36 3.98
CA ASN A 78 -14.14 17.28 3.20
C ASN A 78 -13.34 18.23 2.27
N GLN A 79 -12.22 17.75 1.73
CA GLN A 79 -11.32 18.47 0.82
C GLN A 79 -11.26 17.85 -0.58
N VAL A 80 -12.21 16.98 -0.91
CA VAL A 80 -12.24 16.28 -2.20
C VAL A 80 -12.55 17.24 -3.36
N GLU A 81 -11.76 17.14 -4.42
CA GLU A 81 -11.98 17.84 -5.68
C GLU A 81 -12.44 16.87 -6.78
N LYS A 82 -13.03 17.42 -7.85
CA LYS A 82 -13.43 16.60 -9.02
C LYS A 82 -12.22 15.94 -9.70
N SER A 83 -11.05 16.59 -9.65
CA SER A 83 -9.77 16.08 -10.15
C SER A 83 -9.36 14.78 -9.45
N ASP A 84 -9.58 14.67 -8.15
CA ASP A 84 -9.23 13.48 -7.37
C ASP A 84 -10.03 12.25 -7.80
N ILE A 85 -11.34 12.45 -8.04
CA ILE A 85 -12.22 11.38 -8.53
C ILE A 85 -11.81 10.97 -9.95
N LYS A 86 -11.49 11.95 -10.81
CA LYS A 86 -11.06 11.69 -12.19
C LYS A 86 -9.79 10.87 -12.26
N ALA A 87 -8.79 11.16 -11.41
CA ALA A 87 -7.54 10.42 -11.39
C ALA A 87 -7.76 8.91 -11.15
N LEU A 88 -8.61 8.56 -10.18
CA LEU A 88 -8.95 7.16 -9.93
C LEU A 88 -9.79 6.54 -11.07
N GLN A 89 -10.72 7.30 -11.64
CA GLN A 89 -11.53 6.85 -12.79
C GLN A 89 -10.65 6.55 -14.01
N GLU A 90 -9.72 7.43 -14.35
CA GLU A 90 -8.80 7.25 -15.48
C GLU A 90 -7.99 5.96 -15.32
N GLY A 91 -7.42 5.72 -14.14
CA GLY A 91 -6.71 4.47 -13.87
C GLY A 91 -7.59 3.21 -13.94
N LEU A 92 -8.86 3.30 -13.53
CA LEU A 92 -9.82 2.19 -13.69
C LEU A 92 -10.19 1.95 -15.16
N GLU A 93 -10.32 3.01 -15.97
CA GLU A 93 -10.58 2.90 -17.40
C GLU A 93 -9.38 2.33 -18.16
N GLU A 94 -8.16 2.64 -17.75
CA GLU A 94 -6.95 1.99 -18.28
C GLU A 94 -6.95 0.49 -18.00
N LEU A 95 -7.21 0.09 -16.75
CA LEU A 95 -7.31 -1.32 -16.37
C LEU A 95 -8.39 -2.06 -17.17
N LYS A 96 -9.54 -1.42 -17.43
CA LYS A 96 -10.61 -2.03 -18.24
C LYS A 96 -10.14 -2.37 -19.65
N LYS A 97 -9.34 -1.51 -20.28
CA LYS A 97 -8.81 -1.75 -21.64
C LYS A 97 -7.86 -2.93 -21.70
N GLU A 98 -7.17 -3.24 -20.60
CA GLU A 98 -6.26 -4.40 -20.53
C GLU A 98 -7.01 -5.74 -20.39
N LEU A 99 -8.31 -5.69 -20.06
CA LEU A 99 -9.18 -6.87 -19.90
C LEU A 99 -10.01 -7.18 -21.15
N GLU A 100 -9.98 -6.32 -22.18
CA GLU A 100 -10.64 -6.50 -23.49
C GLU A 100 -9.74 -7.22 -24.50
#